data_AF-A0A127V9P7-F1
#
_entry.id   AF-A0A127V9P7-F1
#
_cell.length_a   1.000
_cell.length_b   1.000
_cell.length_c   1.000
_cell.angle_alpha   90.00
_cell.angle_beta   90.00
_cell.angle_gamma   90.00
#
_symmetry.space_group_name_H-M   'P 1'
#
loop_
_entity.id
_entity.type
_entity.pdbx_description
1 polymer ?
#
loop_
_entity_poly.entity_id
_entity_poly.type
_entity_poly.pdbx_seq_one_letter_code
_entity_poly.pdbx_strand_id
1 'polypeptide(L)' 'MEYKIKLKDGTTKIIQILATTFKKLKVWKVGFDGKEFLLYKVGTEWMQRTEDYLEECYVISIGAYIDSLELN' A
#
# COMPACT_ATOMS: atom_id res chain seq x y z
N MET A 1 0.63 5.94 -9.15
CA MET A 1 -0.69 6.41 -8.67
C MET A 1 -0.45 7.15 -7.37
N GLU A 2 -1.09 8.29 -7.17
CA GLU A 2 -0.98 9.05 -5.91
C GLU A 2 -2.21 8.79 -5.06
N TYR A 3 -2.01 8.50 -3.77
CA TYR A 3 -3.09 8.27 -2.81
C TYR A 3 -2.92 9.18 -1.61
N LYS A 4 -4.01 9.81 -1.16
CA LYS A 4 -3.99 10.66 0.03
C LYS A 4 -4.39 9.81 1.23
N ILE A 5 -3.45 9.62 2.15
CA ILE A 5 -3.69 8.93 3.40
C ILE A 5 -3.75 9.94 4.54
N LYS A 6 -4.75 9.80 5.41
CA LYS A 6 -4.88 10.61 6.61
C LYS A 6 -4.24 9.85 7.77
N LEU A 7 -3.24 10.47 8.38
CA LEU A 7 -2.55 9.94 9.53
C LEU A 7 -3.39 10.10 10.79
N LYS A 8 -3.10 9.28 11.81
CA LYS A 8 -3.73 9.39 13.14
C LYS A 8 -3.58 10.79 13.76
N ASP A 9 -2.50 11.48 13.44
CA ASP A 9 -2.22 12.85 13.89
C ASP A 9 -3.06 13.92 13.15
N GLY A 10 -3.96 13.52 12.24
CA GLY A 10 -4.80 14.43 11.44
C GLY A 10 -4.11 14.98 10.19
N THR A 11 -2.79 14.83 10.08
CA THR A 11 -2.01 15.20 8.90
C THR A 11 -2.40 14.33 7.69
N THR A 12 -2.55 14.96 6.53
CA THR A 12 -2.77 14.24 5.27
C THR A 12 -1.46 14.15 4.51
N LYS A 13 -1.04 12.95 4.14
CA LYS A 13 0.14 12.73 3.30
C LYS A 13 -0.27 12.13 1.97
N ILE A 14 0.44 12.55 0.92
CA ILE A 14 0.33 11.94 -0.41
C ILE A 14 1.40 10.85 -0.46
N ILE A 15 0.97 9.64 -0.81
CA ILE A 15 1.83 8.48 -0.97
C ILE A 15 1.81 8.06 -2.44
N GLN A 16 2.94 7.56 -2.91
CA GLN A 16 3.05 7.06 -4.27
C GLN A 16 2.89 5.55 -4.26
N ILE A 17 1.87 5.06 -4.97
CA ILE A 17 1.60 3.64 -5.17
C ILE A 17 2.02 3.28 -6.60
N LEU A 18 2.87 2.28 -6.74
CA LEU A 18 3.36 1.78 -8.02
C LEU A 18 3.12 0.27 -8.09
N ALA A 19 2.28 -0.16 -9.03
CA ALA A 19 2.10 -1.58 -9.30
C ALA A 19 3.36 -2.12 -9.98
N THR A 20 3.88 -3.23 -9.48
CA THR A 20 5.03 -3.93 -10.05
C THR A 20 4.85 -5.44 -9.91
N THR A 21 5.76 -6.21 -10.51
CA THR A 21 5.72 -7.67 -10.44
C THR A 21 7.02 -8.15 -9.86
N PHE A 22 6.95 -8.87 -8.74
CA PHE A 22 8.11 -9.45 -8.07
C PHE A 22 7.98 -10.97 -8.08
N LYS A 23 8.94 -11.66 -8.71
CA LYS A 23 8.97 -13.14 -8.81
C LYS A 23 7.62 -13.75 -9.26
N LYS A 24 6.97 -13.15 -10.26
CA LYS A 24 5.64 -13.52 -10.81
C LYS A 24 4.44 -13.24 -9.90
N LEU A 25 4.64 -12.62 -8.74
CA LEU A 25 3.56 -12.10 -7.90
C LEU A 25 3.35 -10.61 -8.20
N LYS A 26 2.09 -10.20 -8.29
CA LYS A 26 1.73 -8.79 -8.37
C LYS A 26 1.92 -8.17 -7.00
N VAL A 27 2.72 -7.12 -6.94
CA VAL A 27 3.03 -6.39 -5.71
C VAL A 27 2.90 -4.89 -5.97
N TRP A 28 2.66 -4.13 -4.92
CA TRP A 28 2.48 -2.68 -4.99
C TRP A 28 3.51 -2.03 -4.09
N LYS A 29 4.39 -1.24 -4.71
CA LYS A 29 5.38 -0.45 -4.00
C LYS A 29 4.73 0.85 -3.55
N VAL A 30 4.84 1.17 -2.27
CA VAL A 30 4.24 2.34 -1.64
C VAL A 30 5.33 3.21 -1.06
N GLY A 31 5.55 4.38 -1.64
CA GLY A 31 6.41 5.42 -1.09
C GLY A 31 5.66 6.20 0.00
N PHE A 32 6.06 6.03 1.25
CA PHE A 32 5.52 6.74 2.41
C PHE A 32 6.67 7.35 3.22
N ASP A 33 6.69 8.68 3.31
CA ASP A 33 7.65 9.44 4.12
C ASP A 33 9.14 9.15 3.84
N GLY A 34 9.49 9.01 2.56
CA GLY A 34 10.85 8.68 2.12
C GLY A 34 11.24 7.21 2.34
N LYS A 35 10.35 6.39 2.90
CA LYS A 35 10.46 4.93 2.97
C LYS A 35 9.60 4.29 1.89
N GLU A 36 10.02 3.12 1.42
CA GLU A 36 9.29 2.38 0.40
C GLU A 36 8.84 1.05 0.99
N PHE A 37 7.54 0.81 0.99
CA PHE A 37 6.91 -0.38 1.52
C PHE A 37 6.43 -1.24 0.37
N LEU A 38 6.58 -2.57 0.47
CA LEU A 38 6.06 -3.51 -0.52
C LEU A 38 4.82 -4.19 0.01
N LEU A 39 3.68 -3.91 -0.63
CA LEU A 39 2.39 -4.53 -0.36
C LEU A 39 2.12 -5.64 -1.36
N TYR A 40 1.47 -6.70 -0.91
CA TYR A 40 0.98 -7.78 -1.76
C TYR A 40 -0.30 -8.34 -1.17
N LYS A 41 -1.16 -8.88 -2.04
CA LYS A 41 -2.43 -9.46 -1.66
C LYS A 41 -2.33 -10.98 -1.62
N VAL A 42 -2.77 -11.59 -0.53
CA VAL A 42 -2.84 -13.05 -0.35
C VAL A 42 -4.30 -13.41 -0.10
N GLY A 43 -4.95 -14.01 -1.09
CA GLY A 43 -6.40 -14.25 -1.03
C GLY A 43 -7.17 -12.93 -0.97
N THR A 44 -7.81 -12.67 0.17
CA THR A 44 -8.54 -11.42 0.45
C THR A 44 -7.79 -10.44 1.34
N GLU A 45 -6.62 -10.83 1.85
CA GLU A 45 -5.88 -10.05 2.84
C GLU A 45 -4.72 -9.30 2.20
N TRP A 46 -4.53 -8.06 2.64
CA TRP A 46 -3.40 -7.23 2.24
C TRP A 46 -2.28 -7.38 3.25
N MET A 47 -1.10 -7.71 2.75
CA MET A 47 0.09 -7.95 3.55
C MET A 47 1.24 -7.05 3.08
N GLN A 48 2.24 -6.89 3.95
CA GLN A 48 3.49 -6.21 3.63
C GLN A 48 4.68 -7.15 3.80
N ARG A 49 5.85 -6.79 3.26
CA ARG A 49 7.09 -7.54 3.56
C ARG A 49 7.43 -7.40 5.04
N THR A 50 7.96 -8.47 5.63
CA THR A 50 8.35 -8.54 7.04
C THR A 50 9.45 -7.54 7.43
N GLU A 51 10.25 -7.09 6.46
CA GLU A 51 11.33 -6.11 6.65
C GLU A 51 10.81 -4.66 6.70
N ASP A 52 9.56 -4.45 6.28
CA ASP A 52 8.90 -3.15 6.23
C ASP A 52 7.85 -3.08 7.35
N TYR A 53 7.81 -1.96 8.10
CA TYR A 53 6.82 -1.75 9.16
C TYR A 53 5.90 -0.56 8.85
N LEU A 54 4.77 -0.86 8.22
CA LEU A 54 3.62 0.03 8.08
C LEU A 54 2.52 -0.44 9.04
N GLU A 55 1.84 0.49 9.72
CA GLU A 55 0.71 0.09 10.57
C GLU A 55 -0.36 -0.64 9.76
N GLU A 56 -0.94 -1.69 10.32
CA GLU A 56 -1.95 -2.53 9.67
C GLU A 56 -3.14 -1.73 9.11
N CYS A 57 -3.59 -0.70 9.83
CA CYS A 57 -4.64 0.20 9.38
C CYS A 57 -4.32 0.87 8.04
N TYR A 58 -3.06 1.26 7.82
CA TYR A 58 -2.63 1.84 6.55
C TYR A 58 -2.52 0.78 5.47
N VAL A 59 -1.99 -0.41 5.78
CA VAL A 59 -1.93 -1.55 4.85
C VAL A 59 -3.33 -1.86 4.30
N ILE A 60 -4.33 -1.98 5.20
CA ILE A 60 -5.72 -2.24 4.84
C ILE A 60 -6.30 -1.09 4.02
N SER A 61 -6.10 0.16 4.45
CA SER A 61 -6.65 1.34 3.74
C SER A 61 -6.09 1.50 2.33
N ILE A 62 -4.78 1.28 2.16
CA ILE A 62 -4.11 1.36 0.86
C ILE A 62 -4.53 0.19 -0.02
N GLY A 63 -4.60 -1.01 0.56
CA GLY A 63 -5.07 -2.20 -0.12
C GLY A 63 -6.50 -2.06 -0.65
N ALA A 64 -7.42 -1.56 0.17
CA ALA A 64 -8.80 -1.30 -0.23
C ALA A 64 -8.89 -0.29 -1.39
N TYR A 65 -8.04 0.74 -1.38
CA TYR A 65 -7.94 1.70 -2.48
C TYR A 65 -7.44 1.03 -3.77
N ILE A 66 -6.43 0.16 -3.68
CA ILE A 66 -5.94 -0.60 -4.82
C ILE A 66 -7.02 -1.54 -5.38
N ASP A 67 -7.74 -2.27 -4.51
CA ASP A 67 -8.87 -3.11 -4.92
C ASP A 67 -9.93 -2.31 -5.69
N SER A 68 -10.28 -1.11 -5.20
CA SER A 68 -11.21 -0.21 -5.88
C SER A 68 -10.72 0.25 -7.25
N LEU A 69 -9.41 0.31 -7.48
CA LEU A 69 -8.82 0.66 -8.77
C LEU A 69 -8.79 -0.53 -9.73
N GLU A 70 -8.69 -1.76 -9.24
CA GLU A 70 -8.71 -2.97 -10.08
C GLU A 70 -10.13 -3.40 -10.49
N LEU A 71 -11.13 -2.95 -9.75
CA LEU A 71 -12.55 -3.20 -10.04
C LEU A 71 -13.15 -2.26 -11.11
N ASN A 72 -12.40 -1.24 -11.53
CA ASN A 72 -12.78 -0.22 -12.51
C ASN A 72 -11.98 -0.38 -13.80
#